data_AF-A0A2K3ME93-F1
#
_entry.id   AF-A0A2K3ME93-F1
#
_cell.length_a   1.000
_cell.length_b   1.000
_cell.length_c   1.000
_cell.angle_alpha   90.00
_cell.angle_beta   90.00
_cell.angle_gamma   90.00
#
_symmetry.space_group_name_H-M   'P 1'
#
loop_
_entity.id
_entity.type
_entity.pdbx_description
1 polymer ?
#
loop_
_entity_poly.entity_id
_entity_poly.type
_entity_poly.pdbx_seq_one_letter_code
_entity_poly.pdbx_strand_id
1 'polypeptide(L)'
;MQGLRFEFEPRTPHLATGLLDQKNDSSSSSDNEDDKEIPKIMKGWLTIYTSDDPKSPFTKTSVRTQVLNKVKSLLSKYKNENPSVVLVGHSLGASLSIVSGFDLVENGVTDIPIAAFVFGSPQVGNKAFNDRFKKFQNLKVLHVRNVIDLIPHYPGKLLGYEYTGVELEIDTRKSPSLKDSKNPSDWHNLQAMLHIVAGWNGSDGEFEVKVKRSLALVNKSCDFLKSECHVPASWWIAKNKGMVRREDGEWVDAPDKEDLPVPEEY
;
A
#
# COMPACT_ATOMS: atom_id res chain seq x y z
N MET A 1 -2.50 25.84 -16.77
CA MET A 1 -1.22 25.11 -16.81
C MET A 1 -1.48 23.77 -17.47
N GLN A 2 -0.83 23.49 -18.60
CA GLN A 2 -0.80 22.15 -19.17
C GLN A 2 -0.04 21.26 -18.17
N GLY A 3 -0.78 20.44 -17.42
CA GLY A 3 -0.17 19.44 -16.56
C GLY A 3 0.61 18.47 -17.44
N LEU A 4 1.89 18.27 -17.13
CA LEU A 4 2.71 17.25 -17.77
C LEU A 4 1.91 15.94 -17.82
N ARG A 5 1.58 15.52 -19.04
CA ARG A 5 1.05 14.19 -19.31
C ARG A 5 2.09 13.21 -18.81
N PHE A 6 1.67 12.27 -17.98
CA PHE A 6 2.48 11.13 -17.59
C PHE A 6 2.97 10.38 -18.82
N GLU A 7 4.27 10.34 -19.04
CA GLU A 7 4.91 9.31 -19.86
C GLU A 7 5.31 8.16 -18.93
N PHE A 8 4.32 7.44 -18.40
CA PHE A 8 4.55 6.14 -17.78
C PHE A 8 3.77 5.11 -18.56
N GLU A 9 4.46 4.10 -19.05
CA GLU A 9 3.80 2.97 -19.68
C GLU A 9 3.36 1.95 -18.62
N PRO A 10 2.14 1.39 -18.75
CA PRO A 10 1.69 0.33 -17.85
C PRO A 10 2.54 -0.92 -18.05
N ARG A 11 3.03 -1.52 -16.96
CA ARG A 11 3.75 -2.80 -17.01
C ARG A 11 2.89 -3.97 -16.54
N THR A 12 2.78 -5.02 -17.35
CA THR A 12 2.09 -6.26 -16.98
C THR A 12 3.05 -7.30 -16.40
N PRO A 13 2.73 -7.95 -15.27
CA PRO A 13 3.44 -9.17 -14.87
C PRO A 13 3.05 -10.28 -15.86
N HIS A 14 4.00 -10.76 -16.67
CA HIS A 14 3.78 -11.97 -17.46
C HIS A 14 3.79 -13.18 -16.51
N LEU A 15 2.70 -13.93 -16.45
CA LEU A 15 2.70 -15.25 -15.81
C LEU A 15 3.69 -16.14 -16.58
N ALA A 16 4.59 -16.82 -15.86
CA ALA A 16 5.41 -17.88 -16.43
C ALA A 16 4.53 -19.13 -16.67
N THR A 17 3.56 -19.02 -17.57
CA THR A 17 2.92 -20.18 -18.21
C THR A 17 3.76 -20.51 -19.44
N GLY A 18 4.72 -21.43 -19.28
CA GLY A 18 5.65 -21.78 -20.36
C GLY A 18 6.77 -22.72 -19.95
N LEU A 19 6.49 -23.71 -19.10
CA LEU A 19 7.28 -24.95 -19.05
C LEU A 19 6.27 -26.05 -19.39
N LEU A 20 6.53 -26.77 -20.48
CA LEU A 20 5.63 -27.65 -21.25
C LEU A 20 4.87 -26.94 -22.38
N ASP A 21 5.60 -26.53 -23.42
CA ASP A 21 5.40 -27.08 -24.77
C ASP A 21 6.52 -26.60 -25.71
N GLN A 22 7.37 -27.53 -26.14
CA GLN A 22 8.27 -27.31 -27.27
C GLN A 22 7.51 -27.56 -28.57
N LYS A 23 7.37 -26.53 -29.41
CA LYS A 23 7.68 -26.59 -30.85
C LYS A 23 7.57 -25.22 -31.51
N ASN A 24 8.65 -24.89 -32.23
CA ASN A 24 8.87 -23.83 -33.21
C ASN A 24 7.65 -23.02 -33.68
N ASP A 25 7.74 -21.70 -33.53
CA ASP A 25 7.89 -20.84 -34.71
C ASP A 25 8.51 -19.49 -34.34
N SER A 26 9.41 -19.04 -35.22
CA SER A 26 10.20 -17.83 -35.11
C SER A 26 9.34 -16.56 -35.19
N SER A 27 9.37 -15.72 -34.16
CA SER A 27 9.24 -14.27 -34.33
C SER A 27 10.10 -13.53 -33.30
N SER A 28 10.82 -12.53 -33.77
CA SER A 28 11.90 -11.84 -33.06
C SER A 28 11.37 -10.99 -31.89
N SER A 29 11.75 -11.33 -30.67
CA SER A 29 11.79 -10.36 -29.55
C SER A 29 13.08 -9.54 -29.70
N SER A 30 12.98 -8.44 -30.45
CA SER A 30 13.88 -7.32 -30.27
C SER A 30 13.39 -6.56 -29.04
N ASP A 31 13.85 -6.94 -27.86
CA ASP A 31 13.73 -6.11 -26.67
C ASP A 31 14.56 -4.85 -26.93
N ASN A 32 13.92 -3.78 -27.40
CA ASN A 32 14.56 -2.49 -27.66
C ASN A 32 15.22 -2.00 -26.37
N GLU A 33 16.53 -1.73 -26.40
CA GLU A 33 17.28 -1.27 -25.23
C GLU A 33 16.71 0.03 -24.63
N ASP A 34 16.09 0.87 -25.47
CA ASP A 34 15.41 2.12 -25.10
C ASP A 34 14.27 1.90 -24.07
N ASP A 35 13.66 0.73 -24.06
CA ASP A 35 12.47 0.44 -23.25
C ASP A 35 12.79 0.27 -21.75
N LYS A 36 14.08 0.08 -21.42
CA LYS A 36 14.59 -0.02 -20.04
C LYS A 36 14.81 1.34 -19.38
N GLU A 37 14.89 2.43 -20.16
CA GLU A 37 15.10 3.78 -19.64
C GLU A 37 13.79 4.50 -19.30
N ILE A 38 12.67 4.03 -19.85
CA ILE A 38 11.35 4.60 -19.60
C ILE A 38 10.87 4.14 -18.21
N PRO A 39 10.53 5.07 -17.31
CA PRO A 39 9.89 4.72 -16.06
C PRO A 39 8.54 4.03 -16.27
N LYS A 40 8.36 2.84 -15.67
CA LYS A 40 7.11 2.05 -15.76
C LYS A 40 6.63 1.63 -14.38
N ILE A 41 5.32 1.68 -14.16
CA ILE A 41 4.63 1.26 -12.93
C ILE A 41 3.76 0.03 -13.26
N MET A 42 3.54 -0.87 -12.29
CA MET A 42 2.65 -2.01 -12.50
C MET A 42 1.26 -1.53 -12.94
N LYS A 43 0.75 -2.12 -14.03
CA LYS A 43 -0.51 -1.72 -14.68
C LYS A 43 -1.67 -1.65 -13.71
N GLY A 44 -1.83 -2.65 -12.84
CA GLY A 44 -2.95 -2.69 -11.88
C GLY A 44 -2.94 -1.52 -10.89
N TRP A 45 -1.77 -1.14 -10.36
CA TRP A 45 -1.64 0.01 -9.46
C TRP A 45 -1.99 1.30 -10.20
N LEU A 46 -1.46 1.46 -11.41
CA LEU A 46 -1.72 2.62 -12.24
C LEU A 46 -3.19 2.74 -12.61
N THR A 47 -3.82 1.63 -13.04
CA THR A 47 -5.26 1.59 -13.36
C THR A 47 -6.12 2.02 -12.18
N ILE A 48 -5.91 1.46 -10.98
CA ILE A 48 -6.67 1.88 -9.79
C ILE A 48 -6.45 3.37 -9.49
N TYR A 49 -5.23 3.86 -9.66
CA TYR A 49 -4.88 5.24 -9.33
C TYR A 49 -5.42 6.27 -10.33
N THR A 50 -5.48 5.94 -11.63
CA THR A 50 -5.77 6.90 -12.69
C THR A 50 -7.12 6.74 -13.37
N SER A 51 -7.82 5.62 -13.20
CA SER A 51 -9.14 5.42 -13.81
C SER A 51 -10.20 6.33 -13.19
N ASP A 52 -11.12 6.80 -14.03
CA ASP A 52 -12.32 7.53 -13.67
C ASP A 52 -13.55 6.94 -14.38
N ASP A 53 -14.73 7.31 -13.90
CA ASP A 53 -16.02 7.00 -14.51
C ASP A 53 -16.93 8.23 -14.40
N PRO A 54 -17.15 8.99 -15.50
CA PRO A 54 -18.02 10.16 -15.52
C PRO A 54 -19.47 9.90 -15.09
N LYS A 55 -19.92 8.63 -15.12
CA LYS A 55 -21.28 8.24 -14.69
C LYS A 55 -21.35 7.91 -13.21
N SER A 56 -20.23 7.68 -12.54
CA SER A 56 -20.16 7.40 -11.12
C SER A 56 -20.18 8.69 -10.31
N PRO A 57 -21.02 8.84 -9.27
CA PRO A 57 -21.01 10.03 -8.43
C PRO A 57 -19.75 10.15 -7.56
N PHE A 58 -18.98 9.07 -7.38
CA PHE A 58 -17.81 9.01 -6.48
C PHE A 58 -16.46 9.03 -7.20
N THR A 59 -16.45 8.60 -8.45
CA THR A 59 -15.22 8.45 -9.25
C THR A 59 -15.33 9.20 -10.56
N LYS A 60 -16.10 10.31 -10.61
CA LYS A 60 -16.12 11.20 -11.80
C LYS A 60 -14.72 11.68 -12.15
N THR A 61 -13.90 11.89 -11.13
CA THR A 61 -12.46 12.09 -11.28
C THR A 61 -11.70 10.94 -10.61
N SER A 62 -10.51 10.66 -11.10
CA SER A 62 -9.67 9.58 -10.59
C SER A 62 -9.12 9.89 -9.20
N VAL A 63 -8.75 8.85 -8.45
CA VAL A 63 -8.08 8.97 -7.14
C VAL A 63 -6.88 9.90 -7.22
N ARG A 64 -6.08 9.78 -8.28
CA ARG A 64 -5.01 10.71 -8.59
C ARG A 64 -5.45 12.17 -8.51
N THR A 65 -6.51 12.51 -9.25
CA THR A 65 -6.99 13.88 -9.38
C THR A 65 -7.47 14.41 -8.05
N GLN A 66 -8.23 13.59 -7.32
CA GLN A 66 -8.72 13.88 -5.97
C GLN A 66 -7.57 14.20 -5.00
N VAL A 67 -6.58 13.32 -4.92
CA VAL A 67 -5.43 13.47 -4.02
C VAL A 67 -4.58 14.69 -4.39
N LEU A 68 -4.20 14.83 -5.66
CA LEU A 68 -3.39 15.96 -6.11
C LEU A 68 -4.09 17.30 -5.82
N ASN A 69 -5.37 17.42 -6.14
CA ASN A 69 -6.14 18.64 -5.90
C ASN A 69 -6.27 18.95 -4.41
N LYS A 70 -6.62 17.93 -3.60
CA LYS A 70 -6.81 18.14 -2.17
C LYS A 70 -5.51 18.50 -1.46
N VAL A 71 -4.41 17.82 -1.76
CA VAL A 71 -3.10 18.13 -1.18
C VAL A 71 -2.66 19.54 -1.59
N LYS A 72 -2.72 19.89 -2.88
CA LYS A 72 -2.36 21.26 -3.33
C LYS A 72 -3.22 22.34 -2.68
N SER A 73 -4.52 22.10 -2.51
CA SER A 73 -5.43 23.00 -1.80
C SER A 73 -5.00 23.20 -0.34
N LEU A 74 -4.70 22.12 0.38
CA LEU A 74 -4.24 22.18 1.77
C LEU A 74 -2.89 22.90 1.89
N LEU A 75 -1.95 22.64 0.97
CA LEU A 75 -0.65 23.33 0.95
C LEU A 75 -0.79 24.83 0.67
N SER A 76 -1.71 25.22 -0.20
CA SER A 76 -2.03 26.65 -0.41
C SER A 76 -2.62 27.29 0.85
N LYS A 77 -3.53 26.58 1.53
CA LYS A 77 -4.16 27.03 2.77
C LYS A 77 -3.14 27.23 3.90
N TYR A 78 -2.20 26.30 4.04
CA TYR A 78 -1.18 26.28 5.11
C TYR A 78 0.20 26.77 4.63
N LYS A 79 0.25 27.56 3.55
CA LYS A 79 1.52 28.00 2.92
C LYS A 79 2.42 28.87 3.81
N ASN A 80 1.84 29.50 4.84
CA ASN A 80 2.57 30.33 5.80
C ASN A 80 3.05 29.53 7.03
N GLU A 81 2.76 28.23 7.06
CA GLU A 81 3.29 27.29 8.04
C GLU A 81 4.45 26.49 7.42
N ASN A 82 4.94 25.47 8.12
CA ASN A 82 5.94 24.53 7.62
C ASN A 82 5.33 23.12 7.49
N PRO A 83 4.41 22.88 6.53
CA PRO A 83 3.71 21.61 6.42
C PRO A 83 4.62 20.50 5.87
N SER A 84 4.22 19.26 6.13
CA SER A 84 4.75 18.05 5.49
C SER A 84 3.61 17.14 5.07
N VAL A 85 3.83 16.30 4.07
CA VAL A 85 2.86 15.28 3.65
C VAL A 85 3.33 13.90 4.10
N VAL A 86 2.46 13.18 4.81
CA VAL A 86 2.70 11.80 5.21
C VAL A 86 1.64 10.90 4.56
N LEU A 87 2.10 9.92 3.79
CA LEU A 87 1.28 8.89 3.15
C LEU A 87 1.51 7.58 3.88
N VAL A 88 0.44 6.84 4.13
CA VAL A 88 0.52 5.55 4.83
C VAL A 88 -0.34 4.53 4.12
N GLY A 89 0.15 3.30 4.04
CA GLY A 89 -0.56 2.24 3.35
C GLY A 89 -0.05 0.86 3.70
N HIS A 90 -0.92 -0.11 3.54
CA HIS A 90 -0.61 -1.53 3.66
C HIS A 90 -1.00 -2.26 2.38
N SER A 91 -0.22 -3.25 1.95
CA SER A 91 -0.52 -4.07 0.78
C SER A 91 -0.76 -3.22 -0.48
N LEU A 92 -1.89 -3.37 -1.18
CA LEU A 92 -2.30 -2.48 -2.27
C LEU A 92 -2.20 -0.98 -1.91
N GLY A 93 -2.65 -0.59 -0.71
CA GLY A 93 -2.59 0.80 -0.25
C GLY A 93 -1.15 1.30 -0.05
N ALA A 94 -0.20 0.41 0.23
CA ALA A 94 1.22 0.76 0.28
C ALA A 94 1.76 1.11 -1.12
N SER A 95 1.44 0.30 -2.14
CA SER A 95 1.79 0.61 -3.53
C SER A 95 1.20 1.95 -3.97
N LEU A 96 -0.08 2.20 -3.66
CA LEU A 96 -0.74 3.48 -3.97
C LEU A 96 -0.11 4.65 -3.23
N SER A 97 0.31 4.48 -1.97
CA SER A 97 1.02 5.53 -1.21
C SER A 97 2.35 5.92 -1.86
N ILE A 98 3.13 4.95 -2.34
CA ILE A 98 4.37 5.22 -3.07
C ILE A 98 4.07 5.96 -4.38
N VAL A 99 3.10 5.48 -5.16
CA VAL A 99 2.70 6.12 -6.42
C VAL A 99 2.22 7.55 -6.18
N SER A 100 1.38 7.80 -5.18
CA SER A 100 0.90 9.14 -4.84
C SER A 100 2.01 10.08 -4.39
N GLY A 101 2.93 9.61 -3.55
CA GLY A 101 4.07 10.42 -3.09
C GLY A 101 4.99 10.83 -4.24
N PHE A 102 5.25 9.89 -5.14
CA PHE A 102 6.00 10.13 -6.37
C PHE A 102 5.26 11.08 -7.33
N ASP A 103 3.96 10.89 -7.53
CA ASP A 103 3.14 11.75 -8.39
C ASP A 103 3.05 13.21 -7.87
N LEU A 104 3.01 13.40 -6.55
CA LEU A 104 3.04 14.74 -5.94
C LEU A 104 4.32 15.51 -6.29
N VAL A 105 5.49 14.90 -6.14
CA VAL A 105 6.78 15.56 -6.44
C VAL A 105 6.95 15.79 -7.94
N GLU A 106 6.54 14.85 -8.78
CA GLU A 106 6.50 15.01 -10.24
C GLU A 106 5.57 16.15 -10.68
N ASN A 107 4.53 16.44 -9.89
CA ASN A 107 3.56 17.50 -10.16
C ASN A 107 3.81 18.79 -9.36
N GLY A 108 5.08 19.03 -9.01
CA GLY A 108 5.57 20.32 -8.52
C GLY A 108 5.46 20.53 -7.02
N VAL A 109 5.20 19.48 -6.23
CA VAL A 109 5.27 19.57 -4.76
C VAL A 109 6.70 19.29 -4.30
N THR A 110 7.59 20.26 -4.48
CA THR A 110 9.04 20.12 -4.23
C THR A 110 9.52 20.79 -2.94
N ASP A 111 8.74 21.73 -2.40
CA ASP A 111 9.21 22.66 -1.37
C ASP A 111 8.98 22.18 0.07
N ILE A 112 8.39 20.98 0.22
CA ILE A 112 8.06 20.38 1.52
C ILE A 112 8.53 18.93 1.59
N PRO A 113 8.77 18.40 2.80
CA PRO A 113 9.00 16.97 3.01
C PRO A 113 7.76 16.15 2.67
N ILE A 114 7.95 15.08 1.89
CA ILE A 114 6.96 14.04 1.63
C ILE A 114 7.54 12.71 2.10
N ALA A 115 6.81 12.01 2.96
CA ALA A 115 7.20 10.69 3.46
C ALA A 115 6.08 9.68 3.25
N ALA A 116 6.42 8.48 2.78
CA ALA A 116 5.52 7.34 2.78
C ALA A 116 6.00 6.28 3.79
N PHE A 117 5.14 5.91 4.74
CA PHE A 117 5.38 4.79 5.65
C PHE A 117 4.48 3.63 5.23
N VAL A 118 5.10 2.60 4.66
CA VAL A 118 4.37 1.53 3.99
C VAL A 118 4.64 0.19 4.62
N PHE A 119 3.61 -0.66 4.69
CA PHE A 119 3.67 -1.96 5.33
C PHE A 119 3.35 -3.05 4.31
N GLY A 120 4.27 -4.00 4.13
CA GLY A 120 4.04 -5.13 3.22
C GLY A 120 3.79 -4.69 1.77
N SER A 121 4.40 -3.59 1.32
CA SER A 121 4.23 -3.09 -0.06
C SER A 121 4.68 -4.12 -1.08
N PRO A 122 3.84 -4.51 -2.06
CA PRO A 122 4.30 -5.08 -3.33
C PRO A 122 5.30 -4.14 -4.03
N GLN A 123 6.06 -4.67 -4.98
CA GLN A 123 6.92 -3.85 -5.85
C GLN A 123 6.06 -3.00 -6.79
N VAL A 124 6.50 -1.75 -6.99
CA VAL A 124 5.68 -0.72 -7.65
C VAL A 124 6.06 -0.53 -9.12
N GLY A 125 7.35 -0.39 -9.40
CA GLY A 125 7.82 -0.01 -10.73
C GLY A 125 9.16 -0.63 -11.10
N ASN A 126 9.59 -0.36 -12.33
CA ASN A 126 10.85 -0.84 -12.87
C ASN A 126 12.07 -0.07 -12.30
N LYS A 127 13.26 -0.44 -12.78
CA LYS A 127 14.50 0.25 -12.42
C LYS A 127 14.47 1.74 -12.79
N ALA A 128 14.00 2.10 -13.97
CA ALA A 128 13.91 3.51 -14.40
C ALA A 128 12.97 4.35 -13.52
N PHE A 129 11.85 3.77 -13.07
CA PHE A 129 10.99 4.41 -12.06
C PHE A 129 11.76 4.69 -10.77
N ASN A 130 12.52 3.71 -10.27
CA ASN A 130 13.32 3.88 -9.06
C ASN A 130 14.48 4.87 -9.23
N ASP A 131 15.12 4.90 -10.40
CA ASP A 131 16.18 5.85 -10.70
C ASP A 131 15.64 7.28 -10.78
N ARG A 132 14.44 7.47 -11.35
CA ARG A 132 13.74 8.75 -11.35
C ARG A 132 13.27 9.15 -9.95
N PHE A 133 12.71 8.22 -9.18
CA PHE A 133 12.31 8.43 -7.78
C PHE A 133 13.47 8.98 -6.93
N LYS A 134 14.68 8.41 -7.07
CA LYS A 134 15.88 8.83 -6.32
C LYS A 134 16.33 10.26 -6.61
N LYS A 135 15.89 10.88 -7.72
CA LYS A 135 16.21 12.28 -8.03
C LYS A 135 15.48 13.27 -7.11
N PHE A 136 14.36 12.87 -6.52
CA PHE A 136 13.58 13.72 -5.61
C PHE A 136 14.12 13.62 -4.18
N GLN A 137 14.83 14.66 -3.74
CA GLN A 137 15.43 14.68 -2.41
C GLN A 137 14.40 14.83 -1.29
N ASN A 138 13.28 15.50 -1.57
CA ASN A 138 12.20 15.78 -0.61
C ASN A 138 11.21 14.62 -0.44
N LEU A 139 11.36 13.52 -1.19
CA LEU A 139 10.54 12.32 -1.07
C LEU A 139 11.32 11.18 -0.43
N LYS A 140 10.75 10.57 0.61
CA LYS A 140 11.29 9.37 1.28
C LYS A 140 10.21 8.31 1.44
N VAL A 141 10.60 7.04 1.35
CA VAL A 141 9.74 5.89 1.61
C VAL A 141 10.44 5.01 2.64
N LEU A 142 9.76 4.72 3.76
CA LEU A 142 10.16 3.70 4.71
C LEU A 142 9.23 2.50 4.54
N HIS A 143 9.80 1.36 4.16
CA HIS A 143 9.09 0.12 3.90
C HIS A 143 9.29 -0.86 5.05
N VAL A 144 8.25 -1.06 5.86
CA VAL A 144 8.21 -2.09 6.89
C VAL A 144 7.89 -3.43 6.22
N ARG A 145 8.83 -4.38 6.28
CA ARG A 145 8.73 -5.69 5.63
C ARG A 145 8.85 -6.81 6.66
N ASN A 146 7.85 -7.66 6.74
CA ASN A 146 7.95 -8.90 7.50
C ASN A 146 8.76 -9.91 6.69
N VAL A 147 9.84 -10.46 7.25
CA VAL A 147 10.79 -11.31 6.50
C VAL A 147 10.17 -12.57 5.91
N ILE A 148 9.09 -13.08 6.50
CA ILE A 148 8.36 -14.25 6.00
C ILE A 148 7.17 -13.92 5.10
N ASP A 149 6.86 -12.63 4.92
CA ASP A 149 5.80 -12.19 4.00
C ASP A 149 6.30 -12.20 2.55
N LEU A 150 5.58 -12.92 1.69
CA LEU A 150 5.95 -13.07 0.27
C LEU A 150 5.41 -11.94 -0.61
N ILE A 151 4.40 -11.19 -0.15
CA ILE A 151 3.77 -10.13 -0.96
C ILE A 151 4.77 -9.06 -1.41
N PRO A 152 5.72 -8.59 -0.57
CA PRO A 152 6.71 -7.60 -0.98
C PRO A 152 7.66 -8.04 -2.10
N HIS A 153 7.74 -9.35 -2.36
CA HIS A 153 8.54 -9.90 -3.44
C HIS A 153 7.79 -9.93 -4.78
N TYR A 154 6.53 -9.52 -4.81
CA TYR A 154 5.71 -9.47 -6.01
C TYR A 154 5.46 -8.03 -6.49
N PRO A 155 5.54 -7.73 -7.80
CA PRO A 155 6.16 -8.55 -8.84
C PRO A 155 7.68 -8.60 -8.65
N GLY A 156 8.31 -9.75 -8.88
CA GLY A 156 9.72 -9.94 -8.49
C GLY A 156 10.74 -9.26 -9.41
N LYS A 157 12.00 -9.17 -8.94
CA LYS A 157 13.13 -8.59 -9.69
C LYS A 157 13.39 -9.23 -11.05
N LEU A 158 13.10 -10.52 -11.21
CA LEU A 158 13.22 -11.22 -12.50
C LEU A 158 12.27 -10.65 -13.56
N LEU A 159 11.16 -10.05 -13.14
CA LEU A 159 10.24 -9.31 -14.01
C LEU A 159 10.67 -7.84 -14.14
N GLY A 160 11.90 -7.49 -13.75
CA GLY A 160 12.53 -6.17 -13.85
C GLY A 160 12.00 -5.10 -12.90
N TYR A 161 11.29 -5.48 -11.84
CA TYR A 161 10.87 -4.56 -10.78
C TYR A 161 12.00 -4.34 -9.76
N GLU A 162 11.98 -3.22 -9.06
CA GLU A 162 13.01 -2.88 -8.07
C GLU A 162 12.37 -2.32 -6.79
N TYR A 163 13.01 -2.60 -5.64
CA TYR A 163 12.56 -2.10 -4.34
C TYR A 163 12.72 -0.57 -4.26
N THR A 164 11.69 0.08 -3.75
CA THR A 164 11.63 1.54 -3.60
C THR A 164 11.77 1.94 -2.13
N GLY A 165 12.69 2.87 -1.86
CA GLY A 165 12.87 3.44 -0.52
C GLY A 165 13.92 2.70 0.33
N VAL A 166 13.77 2.84 1.65
CA VAL A 166 14.60 2.18 2.67
C VAL A 166 13.75 1.14 3.39
N GLU A 167 14.32 -0.02 3.68
CA GLU A 167 13.62 -1.10 4.35
C GLU A 167 13.87 -1.10 5.87
N LEU A 168 12.78 -1.31 6.62
CA LEU A 168 12.80 -1.78 8.00
C LEU A 168 12.32 -3.23 8.00
N GLU A 169 13.26 -4.16 8.07
CA GLU A 169 12.92 -5.56 8.22
C GLU A 169 12.48 -5.87 9.65
N ILE A 170 11.38 -6.62 9.75
CA ILE A 170 10.83 -7.13 11.00
C ILE A 170 10.54 -8.62 10.85
N ASP A 171 10.44 -9.34 11.97
CA ASP A 171 10.09 -10.75 11.97
C ASP A 171 9.01 -11.05 13.00
N THR A 172 7.81 -11.36 12.48
CA THR A 172 6.65 -11.75 13.29
C THR A 172 6.89 -12.96 14.18
N ARG A 173 7.81 -13.85 13.83
CA ARG A 173 8.11 -15.04 14.63
C ARG A 173 8.80 -14.73 15.97
N LYS A 174 9.32 -13.51 16.14
CA LYS A 174 9.98 -13.10 17.40
C LYS A 174 9.00 -12.84 18.54
N SER A 175 7.73 -12.55 18.24
CA SER A 175 6.75 -12.32 19.30
C SER A 175 6.35 -13.64 19.95
N PRO A 176 6.53 -13.81 21.28
CA PRO A 176 6.14 -15.04 21.97
C PRO A 176 4.62 -15.25 22.00
N SER A 177 3.84 -14.21 21.70
CA SER A 177 2.37 -14.24 21.69
C SER A 177 1.76 -14.67 20.35
N LEU A 178 2.55 -14.75 19.27
CA LEU A 178 2.05 -15.15 17.94
C LEU A 178 2.24 -16.65 17.72
N LYS A 179 1.29 -17.28 17.04
CA LYS A 179 1.38 -18.68 16.61
C LYS A 179 2.51 -18.85 15.58
N ASP A 180 3.11 -20.04 15.50
CA ASP A 180 3.91 -20.42 14.32
C ASP A 180 2.96 -20.76 13.16
N SER A 181 2.36 -19.73 12.57
CA SER A 181 1.38 -19.88 11.50
C SER A 181 2.04 -20.23 10.17
N LYS A 182 1.40 -21.13 9.41
CA LYS A 182 1.74 -21.43 8.01
C LYS A 182 0.82 -20.73 7.00
N ASN A 183 -0.06 -19.84 7.47
CA ASN A 183 -0.98 -19.08 6.63
C ASN A 183 -0.31 -17.78 6.16
N PRO A 184 -0.11 -17.57 4.84
CA PRO A 184 0.46 -16.33 4.31
C PRO A 184 -0.30 -15.06 4.72
N SER A 185 -1.61 -15.16 4.95
CA SER A 185 -2.43 -14.02 5.40
C SER A 185 -2.03 -13.51 6.77
N ASP A 186 -1.54 -14.39 7.66
CA ASP A 186 -1.05 -14.00 8.99
C ASP A 186 0.29 -13.27 8.88
N TRP A 187 1.17 -13.74 7.99
CA TRP A 187 2.46 -13.09 7.72
C TRP A 187 2.28 -11.69 7.13
N HIS A 188 1.24 -11.50 6.34
CA HIS A 188 0.90 -10.23 5.71
C HIS A 188 -0.02 -9.34 6.57
N ASN A 189 -0.36 -9.74 7.80
CA ASN A 189 -1.32 -9.02 8.64
C ASN A 189 -0.74 -7.70 9.18
N LEU A 190 -1.39 -6.57 8.87
CA LEU A 190 -0.96 -5.25 9.31
C LEU A 190 -0.89 -5.11 10.84
N GLN A 191 -1.88 -5.63 11.57
CA GLN A 191 -1.91 -5.48 13.03
C GLN A 191 -0.81 -6.29 13.71
N ALA A 192 -0.44 -7.45 13.14
CA ALA A 192 0.72 -8.22 13.54
C ALA A 192 2.03 -7.48 13.23
N MET A 193 2.19 -6.90 12.04
CA MET A 193 3.37 -6.09 11.70
C MET A 193 3.54 -4.93 12.69
N LEU A 194 2.47 -4.19 12.98
CA LEU A 194 2.48 -3.10 13.96
C LEU A 194 2.75 -3.56 15.39
N HIS A 195 2.29 -4.76 15.76
CA HIS A 195 2.64 -5.40 17.04
C HIS A 195 4.14 -5.68 17.12
N ILE A 196 4.75 -6.15 16.03
CA ILE A 196 6.19 -6.36 15.99
C ILE A 196 6.94 -5.04 16.04
N VAL A 197 6.56 -4.04 15.25
CA VAL A 197 7.19 -2.70 15.31
C VAL A 197 7.15 -2.12 16.73
N ALA A 198 6.07 -2.37 17.49
CA ALA A 198 5.94 -1.89 18.87
C ALA A 198 6.94 -2.52 19.85
N GLY A 199 7.56 -3.65 19.52
CA GLY A 199 8.56 -4.32 20.37
C GLY A 199 9.81 -4.81 19.64
N TRP A 200 10.04 -4.33 18.41
CA TRP A 200 11.17 -4.75 17.59
C TRP A 200 12.44 -4.12 18.11
N ASN A 201 13.44 -4.95 18.39
CA ASN A 201 14.75 -4.53 18.90
C ASN A 201 15.90 -5.08 18.04
N GLY A 202 15.66 -5.25 16.73
CA GLY A 202 16.60 -5.83 15.78
C GLY A 202 16.53 -7.35 15.66
N SER A 203 17.24 -7.90 14.68
CA SER A 203 17.32 -9.34 14.42
C SER A 203 17.92 -10.12 15.59
N ASP A 204 18.88 -9.50 16.28
CA ASP A 204 19.66 -10.15 17.34
C ASP A 204 19.17 -9.79 18.75
N GLY A 205 18.31 -8.77 18.88
CA GLY A 205 17.75 -8.33 20.16
C GLY A 205 16.45 -9.02 20.52
N GLU A 206 16.17 -9.20 21.81
CA GLU A 206 14.92 -9.82 22.26
C GLU A 206 13.69 -8.96 21.92
N PHE A 207 12.55 -9.62 21.65
CA PHE A 207 11.29 -8.91 21.44
C PHE A 207 10.76 -8.41 22.78
N GLU A 208 10.61 -7.10 22.91
CA GLU A 208 10.10 -6.47 24.12
C GLU A 208 9.28 -5.24 23.74
N VAL A 209 7.98 -5.26 24.04
CA VAL A 209 7.07 -4.16 23.70
C VAL A 209 7.50 -2.87 24.42
N LYS A 210 7.88 -1.85 23.64
CA LYS A 210 8.36 -0.54 24.12
C LYS A 210 7.28 0.53 24.17
N VAL A 211 6.13 0.28 23.56
CA VAL A 211 5.00 1.22 23.54
C VAL A 211 3.71 0.53 23.94
N LYS A 212 2.81 1.23 24.65
CA LYS A 212 1.51 0.67 25.04
C LYS A 212 0.66 0.37 23.81
N ARG A 213 0.53 -0.91 23.46
CA ARG A 213 -0.28 -1.39 22.34
C ARG A 213 -1.07 -2.62 22.78
N SER A 214 -2.38 -2.63 22.51
CA SER A 214 -3.21 -3.77 22.85
C SER A 214 -2.89 -4.96 21.95
N LEU A 215 -2.52 -6.08 22.56
CA LEU A 215 -2.25 -7.33 21.86
C LEU A 215 -3.48 -7.81 21.07
N ALA A 216 -4.69 -7.56 21.59
CA ALA A 216 -5.93 -7.99 20.97
C ALA A 216 -6.12 -7.45 19.54
N LEU A 217 -5.48 -6.31 19.21
CA LEU A 217 -5.53 -5.75 17.85
C LEU A 217 -5.02 -6.71 16.78
N VAL A 218 -4.11 -7.64 17.11
CA VAL A 218 -3.62 -8.63 16.14
C VAL A 218 -4.76 -9.45 15.55
N ASN A 219 -5.65 -9.98 16.39
CA ASN A 219 -6.78 -10.82 15.96
C ASN A 219 -7.97 -10.01 15.42
N LYS A 220 -7.79 -8.72 15.06
CA LYS A 220 -8.87 -7.90 14.50
C LYS A 220 -9.56 -8.61 13.34
N SER A 221 -8.80 -9.22 12.44
CA SER A 221 -9.29 -9.89 11.23
C SER A 221 -8.63 -11.25 10.96
N CYS A 222 -8.03 -11.88 11.98
CA CYS A 222 -7.38 -13.19 11.86
C CYS A 222 -7.39 -13.94 13.21
N ASP A 223 -6.77 -15.12 13.23
CA ASP A 223 -6.57 -15.95 14.42
C ASP A 223 -5.07 -16.18 14.68
N PHE A 224 -4.27 -15.12 14.70
CA PHE A 224 -2.81 -15.24 14.72
C PHE A 224 -2.21 -15.30 16.14
N LEU A 225 -2.90 -14.76 17.14
CA LEU A 225 -2.50 -14.88 18.55
C LEU A 225 -2.64 -16.32 19.04
N LYS A 226 -1.74 -16.75 19.93
CA LYS A 226 -1.86 -18.05 20.60
C LYS A 226 -3.10 -18.10 21.51
N SER A 227 -3.63 -19.30 21.73
CA SER A 227 -4.83 -19.56 22.54
C SER A 227 -4.70 -19.02 23.98
N GLU A 228 -3.50 -19.05 24.54
CA GLU A 228 -3.20 -18.60 25.91
C GLU A 228 -3.38 -17.08 26.07
N CYS A 229 -3.44 -16.33 24.97
CA CYS A 229 -3.73 -14.90 25.03
C CYS A 229 -5.23 -14.61 25.27
N HIS A 230 -6.11 -15.61 25.16
CA HIS A 230 -7.56 -15.49 25.40
C HIS A 230 -8.25 -14.37 24.59
N VAL A 231 -7.73 -14.09 23.39
CA VAL A 231 -8.34 -13.13 22.45
C VAL A 231 -9.09 -13.88 21.36
N PRO A 232 -10.40 -13.66 21.17
CA PRO A 232 -11.16 -14.29 20.10
C PRO A 232 -10.57 -13.98 18.71
N ALA A 233 -10.60 -14.97 17.83
CA ALA A 233 -10.26 -14.79 16.42
C ALA A 233 -11.22 -13.83 15.71
N SER A 234 -10.70 -13.06 14.75
CA SER A 234 -11.46 -12.20 13.83
C SER A 234 -12.58 -11.42 14.52
N TRP A 235 -12.26 -10.84 15.68
CA TRP A 235 -13.28 -10.30 16.58
C TRP A 235 -13.88 -8.99 16.09
N TRP A 236 -13.22 -8.29 15.15
CA TRP A 236 -13.74 -7.03 14.65
C TRP A 236 -14.89 -7.26 13.70
N ILE A 237 -16.07 -6.92 14.19
CA ILE A 237 -17.30 -6.87 13.43
C ILE A 237 -18.14 -5.73 13.99
N ALA A 238 -18.85 -5.02 13.12
CA ALA A 238 -19.84 -4.05 13.56
C ALA A 238 -20.83 -4.74 14.49
N LYS A 239 -21.32 -4.02 15.52
CA LYS A 239 -22.35 -4.54 16.42
C LYS A 239 -23.54 -5.02 15.58
N ASN A 240 -23.98 -6.25 15.80
CA ASN A 240 -25.05 -6.89 15.01
C ASN A 240 -24.82 -6.84 13.49
N LYS A 241 -23.56 -6.76 13.03
CA LYS A 241 -23.17 -6.59 11.62
C LYS A 241 -23.75 -5.34 10.95
N GLY A 242 -23.98 -4.27 11.72
CA GLY A 242 -24.54 -3.01 11.21
C GLY A 242 -26.07 -2.90 11.33
N MET A 243 -26.75 -3.98 11.73
CA MET A 243 -28.19 -3.95 11.92
C MET A 243 -28.56 -3.15 13.18
N VAL A 244 -29.51 -2.24 13.03
CA VAL A 244 -30.06 -1.42 14.12
C VAL A 244 -31.56 -1.69 14.24
N ARG A 245 -32.03 -1.86 15.48
CA ARG A 245 -33.46 -2.02 15.77
C ARG A 245 -34.10 -0.64 15.93
N ARG A 246 -35.09 -0.34 15.09
CA ARG A 246 -35.88 0.90 15.14
C ARG A 246 -36.94 0.85 16.24
N GLU A 247 -37.55 2.01 16.52
CA GLU A 247 -38.58 2.17 17.56
C GLU A 247 -39.84 1.33 17.30
N ASP A 248 -40.17 1.09 16.03
CA ASP A 248 -41.28 0.21 15.62
C ASP A 248 -40.97 -1.29 15.79
N GLY A 249 -39.75 -1.63 16.23
CA GLY A 249 -39.32 -2.98 16.52
C GLY A 249 -38.61 -3.69 15.36
N GLU A 250 -38.62 -3.10 14.16
CA GLU A 250 -38.00 -3.66 12.96
C GLU A 250 -36.47 -3.50 12.94
N TRP A 251 -35.79 -4.43 12.28
CA TRP A 251 -34.34 -4.39 12.07
C TRP A 251 -34.02 -3.88 10.68
N VAL A 252 -33.18 -2.85 10.60
CA VAL A 252 -32.73 -2.27 9.33
C VAL A 252 -31.22 -2.21 9.26
N ASP A 253 -30.70 -2.27 8.03
CA ASP A 253 -29.30 -1.95 7.76
C ASP A 253 -29.09 -0.44 7.90
N ALA A 254 -28.14 -0.06 8.75
CA ALA A 254 -27.86 1.33 9.07
C ALA A 254 -26.33 1.51 9.25
N PRO A 255 -25.58 1.56 8.13
CA PRO A 255 -24.15 1.81 8.18
C PRO A 255 -23.86 3.15 8.86
N ASP A 256 -22.74 3.22 9.59
CA ASP A 256 -22.31 4.46 10.21
C ASP A 256 -22.06 5.51 9.11
N LYS A 257 -22.41 6.78 9.41
CA LYS A 257 -22.30 7.86 8.41
C LYS A 257 -20.89 8.03 7.87
N GLU A 258 -19.88 7.72 8.68
CA GLU A 258 -18.46 7.79 8.30
C GLU A 258 -18.05 6.70 7.30
N ASP A 259 -18.78 5.58 7.26
CA ASP A 259 -18.53 4.47 6.33
C ASP A 259 -19.20 4.67 4.96
N LEU A 260 -20.06 5.69 4.84
CA LEU A 260 -20.73 6.02 3.59
C LEU A 260 -19.78 6.81 2.68
N PRO A 261 -19.65 6.44 1.40
CA PRO A 261 -18.87 7.23 0.46
C PRO A 261 -19.51 8.61 0.29
N VAL A 262 -18.70 9.65 0.38
CA VAL A 262 -19.14 11.04 0.19
C VAL A 262 -18.77 11.47 -1.22
N PRO A 263 -19.72 11.92 -2.06
CA PRO A 263 -19.41 12.48 -3.36
C PRO A 263 -18.48 13.69 -3.25
N GLU A 264 -17.66 13.93 -4.27
CA GLU A 264 -16.87 15.16 -4.33
C GLU A 264 -17.78 16.40 -4.37
N GLU A 265 -17.42 17.43 -3.61
CA GLU A 265 -17.96 18.78 -3.76
C GLU A 265 -17.18 19.49 -4.88
N TYR A 266 -17.88 19.86 -5.96
CA TYR A 266 -17.33 20.53 -7.14
C TYR A 266 -17.43 22.05 -7.05
#